data_AF-A0A7Z0KYL3-F1
#
_entry.id   AF-A0A7Z0KYL3-F1
#
_cell.length_a   1.000
_cell.length_b   1.000
_cell.length_c   1.000
_cell.angle_alpha   90.00
_cell.angle_beta   90.00
_cell.angle_gamma   90.00
#
_symmetry.space_group_name_H-M   'P 1'
#
loop_
_entity.id
_entity.type
_entity.pdbx_description
1 polymer ?
#
loop_
_entity_poly.entity_id
_entity_poly.type
_entity_poly.pdbx_seq_one_letter_code
_entity_poly.pdbx_strand_id
1 'polypeptide(L)'
;MTNEADDDQIELIAATTRAMVAHLARLHGIPPGLVLAGVHAEVISIIATAYGGGVAAGCAERAADRVRNLPSYEQCELAAMQPMGRA
;
A
#
# COMPACT_ATOMS: atom_id res chain seq x y z
N MET A 1 -4.61 23.62 9.04
CA MET A 1 -3.23 23.29 9.44
C MET A 1 -3.25 21.90 10.06
N THR A 2 -3.40 20.87 9.22
CA THR A 2 -2.89 19.55 9.57
C THR A 2 -1.37 19.67 9.55
N ASN A 3 -0.75 19.25 10.65
CA ASN A 3 0.61 19.59 11.05
C ASN A 3 1.59 18.85 10.14
N GLU A 4 2.62 19.49 9.57
CA GLU A 4 3.66 18.79 8.79
C GLU A 4 4.25 17.60 9.58
N ALA A 5 4.28 17.70 10.91
CA ALA A 5 4.67 16.62 11.81
C ALA A 5 3.74 15.39 11.77
N ASP A 6 2.44 15.57 11.49
CA ASP A 6 1.49 14.45 11.36
C ASP A 6 1.73 13.71 10.03
N ASP A 7 2.01 14.46 8.95
CA ASP A 7 2.30 13.87 7.63
C ASP A 7 3.64 13.11 7.64
N ASP A 8 4.67 13.63 8.30
CA ASP A 8 5.95 12.94 8.49
C ASP A 8 5.79 11.64 9.28
N GLN A 9 4.96 11.65 10.32
CA GLN A 9 4.64 10.44 11.09
C GLN A 9 3.87 9.41 10.27
N ILE A 10 2.93 9.85 9.44
CA ILE A 10 2.18 8.97 8.54
C ILE A 10 3.13 8.31 7.53
N GLU A 11 4.05 9.06 6.93
CA GLU A 11 5.01 8.49 5.98
C GLU A 11 5.99 7.53 6.66
N LEU A 12 6.46 7.86 7.87
CA LEU A 12 7.28 6.95 8.66
C LEU A 12 6.56 5.61 8.92
N ILE A 13 5.31 5.67 9.38
CA ILE A 13 4.48 4.47 9.63
C ILE A 13 4.28 3.67 8.34
N ALA A 14 4.04 4.35 7.21
CA ALA A 14 3.90 3.71 5.91
C ALA A 14 5.20 3.00 5.49
N ALA A 15 6.35 3.65 5.66
CA ALA A 15 7.66 3.06 5.38
C ALA A 15 7.95 1.84 6.26
N THR A 16 7.67 1.92 7.57
CA THR A 16 7.83 0.79 8.49
C THR A 16 6.92 -0.37 8.13
N THR A 17 5.67 -0.10 7.74
CA THR A 17 4.72 -1.13 7.31
C THR A 17 5.22 -1.85 6.05
N ARG A 18 5.74 -1.11 5.06
CA ARG A 18 6.36 -1.69 3.86
C ARG A 18 7.53 -2.60 4.21
N ALA A 19 8.40 -2.16 5.12
CA ALA A 19 9.55 -2.95 5.57
C ALA A 19 9.12 -4.23 6.31
N MET A 20 8.09 -4.14 7.17
CA MET A 20 7.55 -5.28 7.90
C MET A 20 6.94 -6.34 6.97
N VAL A 21 6.13 -5.92 5.98
CA VAL A 21 5.56 -6.83 4.98
C VAL A 21 6.67 -7.54 4.21
N ALA A 22 7.69 -6.80 3.76
CA ALA A 22 8.83 -7.39 3.05
C ALA A 22 9.65 -8.35 3.94
N HIS A 23 9.74 -8.08 5.24
CA HIS A 23 10.38 -8.97 6.19
C HIS A 23 9.59 -10.27 6.37
N LEU A 24 8.27 -10.20 6.60
CA LEU A 24 7.39 -11.36 6.76
C LEU A 24 7.40 -12.27 5.51
N ALA A 25 7.33 -11.67 4.32
CA ALA A 25 7.38 -12.41 3.07
C ALA A 25 8.68 -13.21 2.93
N ARG A 26 9.82 -12.59 3.25
CA ARG A 26 11.14 -13.24 3.19
C ARG A 26 11.33 -14.30 4.27
N LEU A 27 10.93 -14.01 5.51
CA LEU A 27 11.13 -14.90 6.65
C LEU A 27 10.38 -16.22 6.49
N HIS A 28 9.16 -16.16 5.95
CA HIS A 28 8.30 -17.33 5.81
C HIS A 28 8.23 -17.90 4.39
N GLY A 29 8.95 -17.31 3.43
CA GLY A 29 8.89 -17.71 2.02
C GLY A 29 7.49 -17.53 1.41
N ILE A 30 6.69 -16.61 1.96
CA ILE A 30 5.31 -16.39 1.51
C ILE A 30 5.33 -15.34 0.39
N PRO A 31 4.62 -15.57 -0.73
CA PRO A 31 4.43 -14.57 -1.78
C PRO A 31 3.95 -13.23 -1.18
N PRO A 32 4.60 -12.08 -1.51
CA PRO A 32 4.23 -10.77 -0.93
C PRO A 32 2.75 -10.42 -1.09
N GLY A 33 2.12 -10.82 -2.20
CA GLY A 33 0.69 -10.62 -2.44
C GLY A 33 -0.20 -11.29 -1.40
N LEU A 34 0.16 -12.47 -0.91
CA LEU A 34 -0.60 -13.15 0.16
C LEU A 34 -0.41 -12.49 1.52
N VAL A 35 0.81 -12.00 1.81
CA VAL A 35 1.06 -11.23 3.03
C VAL A 35 0.25 -9.94 3.02
N LEU A 36 0.25 -9.21 1.91
CA LEU A 36 -0.56 -8.00 1.73
C LEU A 36 -2.07 -8.29 1.82
N ALA A 37 -2.52 -9.43 1.27
CA ALA A 37 -3.89 -9.88 1.39
C ALA A 37 -4.31 -10.13 2.86
N GLY A 38 -3.45 -10.74 3.67
CA GLY A 38 -3.73 -10.90 5.10
C GLY A 38 -3.69 -9.57 5.85
N VAL A 39 -2.63 -8.79 5.66
CA VAL A 39 -2.39 -7.54 6.39
C VAL A 39 -3.49 -6.50 6.10
N HIS A 40 -3.98 -6.36 4.87
CA HIS A 40 -5.03 -5.37 4.59
C HIS A 40 -6.35 -5.71 5.32
N ALA A 41 -6.71 -6.99 5.39
CA ALA A 41 -7.93 -7.43 6.07
C ALA A 41 -7.86 -7.16 7.58
N GLU A 42 -6.69 -7.40 8.19
CA GLU A 42 -6.45 -7.09 9.60
C GLU A 42 -6.49 -5.59 9.87
N VAL A 43 -5.85 -4.76 9.03
CA VAL A 43 -5.87 -3.30 9.19
C VAL A 43 -7.30 -2.75 9.12
N ILE A 44 -8.10 -3.19 8.14
CA ILE A 44 -9.51 -2.79 8.04
C ILE A 44 -10.29 -3.21 9.29
N SER A 45 -10.05 -4.42 9.79
CA SER A 45 -10.72 -4.95 10.99
C SER A 45 -10.36 -4.14 12.25
N ILE A 46 -9.08 -3.77 12.40
CA ILE A 46 -8.60 -2.92 13.50
C ILE A 46 -9.27 -1.54 13.44
N ILE A 47 -9.33 -0.91 12.26
CA ILE A 47 -9.99 0.40 12.09
C ILE A 47 -11.48 0.29 12.43
N ALA A 48 -12.15 -0.73 11.91
CA ALA A 48 -13.57 -0.96 12.16
C ALA A 48 -13.87 -1.19 13.64
N THR A 49 -12.99 -1.92 14.35
CA THR A 49 -13.13 -2.19 15.79
C THR A 49 -12.89 -0.94 16.63
N ALA A 50 -11.88 -0.12 16.28
CA ALA A 50 -11.50 1.05 17.07
C ALA A 50 -12.40 2.28 16.79
N TYR A 51 -12.85 2.46 15.55
CA TYR A 51 -13.50 3.70 15.10
C TYR A 51 -14.84 3.48 14.38
N GLY A 52 -15.27 2.22 14.23
CA GLY A 52 -16.53 1.86 13.56
C GLY A 52 -16.40 1.60 12.07
N GLY A 53 -17.33 0.81 11.53
CA GLY A 53 -17.31 0.36 10.13
C GLY A 53 -17.39 1.48 9.09
N GLY A 54 -18.10 2.57 9.37
CA GLY A 54 -18.19 3.72 8.46
C GLY A 54 -16.85 4.43 8.25
N VAL A 55 -16.05 4.56 9.32
CA VAL A 55 -14.69 5.12 9.23
C VAL A 55 -13.79 4.20 8.42
N ALA A 56 -13.85 2.89 8.68
CA ALA A 56 -13.08 1.90 7.93
C ALA A 56 -13.39 1.91 6.42
N ALA A 57 -14.68 1.95 6.06
CA ALA A 57 -15.12 2.05 4.68
C ALA A 57 -14.60 3.33 4.00
N GLY A 58 -14.77 4.50 4.64
CA GLY A 58 -14.27 5.76 4.10
C GLY A 58 -12.74 5.80 3.97
N CYS A 59 -12.01 5.15 4.87
CA CYS A 59 -10.55 4.99 4.74
C CYS A 59 -10.20 4.14 3.51
N ALA A 60 -10.90 3.03 3.28
CA ALA A 60 -10.70 2.15 2.14
C ALA A 60 -11.01 2.86 0.81
N GLU A 61 -12.11 3.63 0.74
CA GLU A 61 -12.48 4.42 -0.43
C GLU A 61 -11.40 5.46 -0.77
N ARG A 62 -10.96 6.26 0.21
CA ARG A 62 -9.88 7.24 0.00
C ARG A 62 -8.57 6.60 -0.44
N ALA A 63 -8.25 5.42 0.10
CA ALA A 63 -7.07 4.68 -0.31
C ALA A 63 -7.21 4.18 -1.76
N ALA A 64 -8.38 3.63 -2.11
CA ALA A 64 -8.69 3.18 -3.45
C ALA A 64 -8.57 4.33 -4.46
N ASP A 65 -9.12 5.51 -4.15
CA ASP A 65 -9.04 6.69 -5.02
C ASP A 65 -7.60 7.10 -5.34
N ARG A 66 -6.69 7.03 -4.36
CA ARG A 66 -5.26 7.35 -4.57
C ARG A 66 -4.56 6.36 -5.49
N VAL A 67 -4.94 5.09 -5.46
CA VAL A 67 -4.24 4.03 -6.20
C VAL A 67 -4.92 3.63 -7.50
N ARG A 68 -6.20 3.99 -7.71
CA ARG A 68 -7.00 3.49 -8.85
C ARG A 68 -6.39 3.78 -10.22
N ASN A 69 -5.63 4.87 -10.32
CA ASN A 69 -5.03 5.33 -11.56
C ASN A 69 -3.51 5.09 -11.62
N LEU A 70 -2.94 4.43 -10.60
CA LEU A 70 -1.52 4.11 -10.63
C LEU A 70 -1.25 3.00 -11.65
N PRO A 71 -0.15 3.10 -12.41
CA PRO A 71 0.24 2.05 -13.32
C PRO A 71 0.54 0.76 -12.55
N SER A 72 0.15 -0.37 -13.14
CA SER A 72 0.60 -1.68 -12.72
C SER A 72 2.12 -1.81 -12.87
N TYR A 73 2.70 -2.79 -12.17
CA TYR A 73 4.13 -3.09 -12.27
C TYR A 73 4.57 -3.36 -13.72
N GLU A 74 3.78 -4.12 -14.47
CA GLU A 74 4.05 -4.43 -15.89
C GLU A 74 4.05 -3.16 -16.76
N GLN A 75 3.13 -2.23 -16.51
CA GLN A 75 3.10 -0.93 -17.21
C GLN A 75 4.33 -0.09 -16.89
N CYS A 76 4.80 -0.11 -15.65
CA CYS A 76 6.05 0.54 -15.25
C CYS A 76 7.27 -0.10 -15.91
N GLU A 77 7.35 -1.44 -15.96
CA GLU A 77 8.45 -2.15 -16.63
C GLU A 77 8.48 -1.83 -18.13
N LEU A 78 7.34 -1.88 -18.81
CA LEU A 78 7.25 -1.55 -20.24
C LEU A 78 7.70 -0.11 -20.53
N ALA A 79 7.30 0.85 -19.69
CA ALA A 79 7.71 2.23 -19.81
C ALA A 79 9.22 2.45 -19.55
N ALA A 80 9.85 1.58 -18.75
CA ALA A 80 11.28 1.63 -18.47
C ALA A 80 12.15 0.96 -19.56
N MET A 81 11.56 0.16 -20.45
CA MET A 81 12.30 -0.47 -21.54
C MET A 81 12.74 0.57 -22.58
N GLN A 82 14.02 0.53 -22.97
CA GLN A 82 14.54 1.36 -24.06
C GLN A 82 13.91 0.92 -25.39
N PRO A 83 13.43 1.85 -26.24
CA PRO A 83 12.86 1.49 -27.54
C PRO A 83 13.90 0.77 -28.40
N MET A 84 13.64 -0.50 -28.73
CA MET A 84 14.46 -1.28 -29.64
C MET A 84 14.12 -0.90 -31.09
N GLY A 85 14.78 0.13 -31.61
CA GLY A 85 14.80 0.43 -33.05
C GLY A 85 14.56 1.89 -33.39
N ARG A 86 15.34 2.39 -34.36
CA ARG A 86 15.03 3.63 -35.08
C ARG A 86 14.19 3.24 -36.30
N ALA A 87 13.15 4.03 -36.56
CA ALA A 87 12.33 3.92 -37.77
C ALA A 87 13.17 4.08 -39.03
#